data_AF-A0A6M4PV60-F1
#
_entry.id   AF-A0A6M4PV60-F1
#
_cell.length_a   1.000
_cell.length_b   1.000
_cell.length_c   1.000
_cell.angle_alpha   90.00
_cell.angle_beta   90.00
_cell.angle_gamma   90.00
#
_symmetry.space_group_name_H-M   'P 1'
#
loop_
_entity.id
_entity.type
_entity.pdbx_description
1 polymer ?
#
loop_
_entity_poly.entity_id
_entity_poly.type
_entity_poly.pdbx_seq_one_letter_code
_entity_poly.pdbx_strand_id
1 'polypeptide(L)'
;MPVIFFDVGATLADARVEPDGSLTLRPRPRVMAVLDALRDVRTGIISDPGPGAGAAARAADALRTAFPGRFTDEALVHWGAKDGRGIFDRAVAGAGETTAGDCVFVGDDARERAFAREAGLRTAADPVFARAATENRPVHQAWIELPDGRDPAELTTAVDDTEAVVVRSVSDRLVLAMVTTRGAEALERAGFPVDLREPVDAGPTDDAERRASEKFISDLLARGEAVYEGEEPTPRTTHVVRSEDDGRLTVRRLRFR
;
A
#
# COMPACT_ATOMS: atom_id res chain seq x y z
N MET A 1 16.98 18.10 -5.06
CA MET A 1 15.50 18.01 -5.03
C MET A 1 15.16 16.52 -4.97
N PRO A 2 14.21 16.07 -4.13
CA PRO A 2 13.90 14.65 -4.04
C PRO A 2 13.39 14.11 -5.37
N VAL A 3 13.63 12.81 -5.60
CA VAL A 3 13.11 12.07 -6.75
C VAL A 3 12.27 10.90 -6.23
N ILE A 4 11.05 10.76 -6.75
CA ILE A 4 10.15 9.66 -6.38
C ILE A 4 10.02 8.72 -7.57
N PHE A 5 10.49 7.49 -7.40
CA PHE A 5 10.27 6.41 -8.35
C PHE A 5 9.06 5.60 -7.93
N PHE A 6 8.16 5.34 -8.87
CA PHE A 6 7.00 4.49 -8.66
C PHE A 6 7.18 3.16 -9.39
N ASP A 7 6.78 2.08 -8.74
CA ASP A 7 6.34 0.90 -9.45
C ASP A 7 5.02 1.17 -10.20
N VAL A 8 4.74 0.39 -11.24
CA VAL A 8 3.51 0.52 -12.02
C VAL A 8 2.45 -0.46 -11.53
N GLY A 9 2.71 -1.77 -11.64
CA GLY A 9 1.73 -2.82 -11.37
C GLY A 9 1.34 -2.88 -9.90
N ALA A 10 0.04 -2.97 -9.61
CA ALA A 10 -0.52 -2.97 -8.25
C ALA A 10 -0.18 -1.72 -7.39
N THR A 11 0.58 -0.76 -7.93
CA THR A 11 1.00 0.47 -7.25
C THR A 11 0.30 1.68 -7.89
N LEU A 12 0.68 2.05 -9.11
CA LEU A 12 0.02 3.13 -9.85
C LEU A 12 -1.22 2.65 -10.61
N ALA A 13 -1.18 1.44 -11.15
CA ALA A 13 -2.22 0.92 -12.03
C ALA A 13 -2.38 -0.60 -11.92
N ASP A 14 -3.60 -1.04 -12.19
CA ASP A 14 -3.86 -2.44 -12.53
C ASP A 14 -3.48 -2.68 -14.00
N ALA A 15 -2.55 -3.58 -14.22
CA ALA A 15 -2.04 -3.92 -15.54
C ALA A 15 -2.81 -5.10 -16.13
N ARG A 16 -3.23 -4.98 -17.39
CA ARG A 16 -3.95 -6.03 -18.11
C ARG A 16 -3.36 -6.22 -19.51
N VAL A 17 -2.98 -7.46 -19.83
CA VAL A 17 -2.59 -7.83 -21.18
C VAL A 17 -3.85 -8.20 -21.95
N GLU A 18 -4.07 -7.54 -23.08
CA GLU A 18 -5.22 -7.78 -23.95
C GLU A 18 -4.96 -8.95 -24.92
N PRO A 19 -6.01 -9.52 -25.55
CA PRO A 19 -5.87 -10.66 -26.46
C PRO A 19 -4.94 -10.42 -27.66
N ASP A 20 -4.75 -9.16 -28.07
CA ASP A 20 -3.84 -8.76 -29.14
C ASP A 20 -2.38 -8.59 -28.66
N GLY A 21 -2.11 -8.84 -27.38
CA GLY A 21 -0.81 -8.69 -26.75
C GLY A 21 -0.47 -7.25 -26.35
N SER A 22 -1.38 -6.29 -26.55
CA SER A 22 -1.23 -4.94 -26.01
C SER A 22 -1.37 -4.93 -24.48
N LEU A 23 -0.84 -3.89 -23.85
CA LEU A 23 -0.92 -3.69 -22.41
C LEU A 23 -1.79 -2.48 -22.13
N THR A 24 -2.81 -2.64 -21.29
CA THR A 24 -3.62 -1.55 -20.75
C THR A 24 -3.28 -1.37 -19.28
N LEU A 25 -3.19 -0.10 -18.85
CA LEU A 25 -3.00 0.27 -17.46
C LEU A 25 -4.23 1.05 -17.01
N ARG A 26 -4.91 0.56 -15.97
CA ARG A 26 -5.99 1.29 -15.33
C ARG A 26 -5.46 1.94 -14.04
N PRO A 27 -5.33 3.28 -13.97
CA PRO A 27 -4.89 3.93 -12.75
C PRO A 27 -5.74 3.50 -11.54
N ARG A 28 -5.07 3.19 -10.43
CA ARG A 28 -5.75 2.84 -9.17
C ARG A 28 -6.44 4.09 -8.59
N PRO A 29 -7.42 3.93 -7.69
CA PRO A 29 -8.06 5.05 -7.02
C PRO A 29 -7.04 6.04 -6.44
N ARG A 30 -7.35 7.34 -6.51
CA ARG A 30 -6.56 8.46 -5.95
C ARG A 30 -5.19 8.71 -6.57
N VAL A 31 -4.62 7.79 -7.35
CA VAL A 31 -3.28 7.93 -7.94
C VAL A 31 -3.13 9.24 -8.72
N MET A 32 -4.12 9.62 -9.53
CA MET A 32 -4.04 10.87 -10.30
C MET A 32 -3.98 12.11 -9.39
N ALA A 33 -4.79 12.16 -8.34
CA ALA A 33 -4.79 13.25 -7.36
C ALA A 33 -3.46 13.32 -6.59
N VAL A 34 -2.89 12.15 -6.22
CA VAL A 34 -1.55 12.07 -5.63
C VAL A 34 -0.49 12.63 -6.57
N LEU A 35 -0.50 12.22 -7.84
CA LEU A 35 0.45 12.72 -8.83
C LEU A 35 0.28 14.22 -9.07
N ASP A 36 -0.94 14.76 -9.05
CA ASP A 36 -1.21 16.21 -9.10
C ASP A 36 -0.58 16.96 -7.92
N ALA A 37 -0.69 16.40 -6.72
CA ALA A 37 -0.09 16.94 -5.50
C ALA A 37 1.44 16.84 -5.46
N LEU A 38 2.05 16.07 -6.36
CA LEU A 38 3.50 15.88 -6.48
C LEU A 38 4.12 16.62 -7.68
N ARG A 39 3.39 17.54 -8.32
CA ARG A 39 3.84 18.25 -9.53
C ARG A 39 5.13 19.08 -9.37
N ASP A 40 5.49 19.40 -8.13
CA ASP A 40 6.72 20.12 -7.74
C ASP A 40 7.91 19.17 -7.48
N VAL A 41 7.70 17.86 -7.55
CA VAL A 41 8.69 16.82 -7.31
C VAL A 41 9.00 16.08 -8.62
N ARG A 42 10.26 15.71 -8.83
CA ARG A 42 10.63 14.86 -9.97
C ARG A 42 10.12 13.44 -9.73
N THR A 43 9.39 12.91 -10.70
CA THR A 43 8.84 11.56 -10.64
C THR A 43 9.38 10.68 -11.76
N GLY A 44 9.64 9.41 -11.43
CA GLY A 44 10.17 8.40 -12.33
C GLY A 44 9.46 7.05 -12.15
N ILE A 45 9.89 6.06 -12.92
CA ILE A 45 9.39 4.69 -12.88
C ILE A 45 10.53 3.71 -12.63
N ILE A 46 10.31 2.74 -11.75
CA ILE A 46 11.10 1.52 -11.66
C ILE A 46 10.11 0.36 -11.68
N SER A 47 10.00 -0.34 -12.81
CA SER A 47 8.99 -1.38 -12.97
C SER A 47 9.51 -2.53 -13.82
N ASP A 48 9.06 -3.74 -13.50
CA ASP A 48 9.27 -4.90 -14.35
C ASP A 48 8.20 -4.90 -15.46
N PRO A 49 8.56 -4.78 -16.75
CA PRO A 49 7.58 -4.82 -17.83
C PRO A 49 7.07 -6.24 -18.14
N GLY A 50 7.60 -7.25 -17.45
CA GLY A 50 7.36 -8.66 -17.74
C GLY A 50 8.27 -9.19 -18.86
N PRO A 51 8.14 -10.49 -19.17
CA PRO A 51 9.01 -11.16 -20.11
C PRO A 51 8.68 -10.84 -21.58
N GLY A 52 9.66 -11.07 -22.46
CA GLY A 52 9.49 -11.09 -23.91
C GLY A 52 10.00 -9.85 -24.64
N ALA A 53 10.30 -10.03 -25.93
CA ALA A 53 10.75 -8.94 -26.78
C ALA A 53 9.68 -7.83 -26.83
N GLY A 54 10.13 -6.58 -26.71
CA GLY A 54 9.26 -5.41 -26.76
C GLY A 54 8.39 -5.18 -25.52
N ALA A 55 8.53 -5.96 -24.43
CA ALA A 55 7.77 -5.76 -23.20
C ALA A 55 7.94 -4.33 -22.65
N ALA A 56 9.17 -3.84 -22.55
CA ALA A 56 9.46 -2.48 -22.10
C ALA A 56 8.82 -1.40 -23.00
N ALA A 57 8.80 -1.62 -24.32
CA ALA A 57 8.17 -0.68 -25.26
C ALA A 57 6.65 -0.64 -25.06
N ARG A 58 6.00 -1.81 -24.94
CA ARG A 58 4.56 -1.91 -24.62
C ARG A 58 4.23 -1.26 -23.28
N ALA A 59 5.06 -1.49 -22.25
CA ALA A 59 4.92 -0.85 -20.95
C ALA A 59 5.04 0.68 -21.03
N ALA A 60 6.00 1.19 -21.79
CA ALA A 60 6.16 2.63 -22.01
C ALA A 60 4.97 3.25 -22.77
N ASP A 61 4.45 2.58 -23.80
CA ASP A 61 3.26 3.02 -24.54
C ASP A 61 2.02 3.07 -23.64
N ALA A 62 1.80 2.01 -22.86
CA ALA A 62 0.69 1.92 -21.91
C ALA A 62 0.79 2.99 -20.82
N LEU A 63 2.00 3.23 -20.29
CA LEU A 63 2.27 4.27 -19.30
C LEU A 63 1.93 5.66 -19.83
N ARG A 64 2.40 6.00 -21.05
CA ARG A 64 2.09 7.30 -21.68
C ARG A 64 0.58 7.49 -21.90
N THR A 65 -0.12 6.41 -22.24
CA THR A 65 -1.56 6.44 -22.50
C THR A 65 -2.35 6.65 -21.20
N ALA A 66 -1.99 5.93 -20.14
CA ALA A 66 -2.69 5.99 -18.86
C ALA A 66 -2.35 7.23 -18.02
N PHE A 67 -1.13 7.77 -18.17
CA PHE A 67 -0.62 8.91 -17.41
C PHE A 67 -0.10 10.01 -18.34
N PRO A 68 -0.97 10.64 -19.15
CA PRO A 68 -0.55 11.62 -20.16
C PRO A 68 0.17 12.81 -19.53
N GLY A 69 1.32 13.18 -20.08
CA GLY A 69 2.15 14.29 -19.59
C GLY A 69 2.90 14.00 -18.29
N ARG A 70 2.90 12.75 -17.80
CA ARG A 70 3.67 12.31 -16.63
C ARG A 70 4.87 11.48 -17.04
N PHE A 71 5.87 11.38 -16.16
CA PHE A 71 7.06 10.54 -16.33
C PHE A 71 7.79 10.78 -17.66
N THR A 72 7.92 12.06 -18.04
CA THR A 72 8.50 12.47 -19.33
C THR A 72 10.03 12.51 -19.33
N ASP A 73 10.66 12.42 -18.16
CA ASP A 73 12.11 12.35 -18.02
C ASP A 73 12.56 10.89 -18.23
N GLU A 74 12.99 10.56 -19.44
CA GLU A 74 13.41 9.19 -19.81
C GLU A 74 14.58 8.69 -18.95
N ALA A 75 15.40 9.59 -18.39
CA ALA A 75 16.50 9.22 -17.50
C ALA A 75 15.99 8.69 -16.15
N LEU A 76 14.72 8.91 -15.80
CA LEU A 76 14.07 8.43 -14.59
C LEU A 76 13.15 7.22 -14.82
N VAL A 77 13.12 6.66 -16.04
CA VAL A 77 12.27 5.51 -16.38
C VAL A 77 13.15 4.28 -16.57
N HIS A 78 13.06 3.34 -15.63
CA HIS A 78 13.87 2.13 -15.58
C HIS A 78 12.99 0.89 -15.67
N TRP A 79 13.15 0.16 -16.77
CA TRP A 79 12.48 -1.13 -16.99
C TRP A 79 13.41 -2.29 -16.65
N GLY A 80 12.92 -3.25 -15.86
CA GLY A 80 13.63 -4.50 -15.60
C GLY A 80 13.18 -5.18 -14.31
N ALA A 81 13.65 -6.41 -14.12
CA ALA A 81 13.38 -7.18 -12.92
C ALA A 81 13.88 -6.45 -11.66
N LYS A 82 13.08 -6.55 -10.59
CA LYS A 82 13.36 -6.02 -9.25
C LYS A 82 13.76 -7.15 -8.30
N ASP A 83 14.60 -8.06 -8.77
CA ASP A 83 15.07 -9.25 -8.04
C ASP A 83 16.33 -9.01 -7.19
N GLY A 84 16.83 -7.77 -7.18
CA GLY A 84 17.92 -7.31 -6.33
C GLY A 84 18.13 -5.80 -6.42
N ARG A 85 19.13 -5.29 -5.68
CA ARG A 85 19.42 -3.85 -5.60
C ARG A 85 19.83 -3.16 -6.92
N GLY A 86 20.27 -3.93 -7.92
CA GLY A 86 20.97 -3.39 -9.09
C GLY A 86 20.14 -2.44 -9.96
N ILE A 87 18.82 -2.63 -10.07
CA ILE A 87 17.96 -1.68 -10.81
C ILE A 87 17.77 -0.37 -10.05
N PHE A 88 17.70 -0.42 -8.72
CA PHE A 88 17.59 0.76 -7.86
C PHE A 88 18.89 1.58 -7.88
N ASP A 89 20.05 0.93 -7.88
CA ASP A 89 21.34 1.62 -8.04
C ASP A 89 21.41 2.37 -9.38
N ARG A 90 20.92 1.76 -10.48
CA ARG A 90 20.83 2.43 -11.79
C ARG A 90 19.86 3.61 -11.77
N ALA A 91 18.75 3.48 -11.06
CA ALA A 91 17.76 4.56 -10.94
C ALA A 91 18.31 5.76 -10.17
N VAL A 92 19.05 5.51 -9.07
CA VAL A 92 19.76 6.57 -8.34
C VAL A 92 20.79 7.25 -9.24
N ALA A 93 21.55 6.49 -10.03
CA ALA A 93 22.49 7.07 -11.00
C ALA A 93 21.77 7.91 -12.07
N GLY A 94 20.60 7.48 -12.55
CA GLY A 94 19.75 8.24 -13.47
C GLY A 94 19.16 9.52 -12.88
N ALA A 95 19.06 9.61 -11.55
CA ALA A 95 18.58 10.80 -10.84
C ALA A 95 19.57 11.99 -10.85
N GLY A 96 20.79 11.79 -11.38
CA GLY A 96 21.83 12.82 -11.53
C GLY A 96 22.56 13.10 -10.21
N GLU A 97 22.61 14.37 -9.81
CA GLU A 97 23.26 14.81 -8.56
C GLU A 97 22.50 14.43 -7.28
N THR A 98 21.34 13.78 -7.42
CA THR A 98 20.49 13.36 -6.29
C THR A 98 21.12 12.16 -5.57
N THR A 99 21.25 12.23 -4.25
CA THR A 99 21.78 11.09 -3.47
C THR A 99 20.72 10.01 -3.27
N ALA A 100 21.13 8.78 -2.98
CA ALA A 100 20.20 7.67 -2.73
C ALA A 100 19.19 8.00 -1.61
N GLY A 101 19.62 8.67 -0.54
CA GLY A 101 18.75 9.07 0.57
C GLY A 101 17.71 10.12 0.19
N ASP A 102 17.94 10.88 -0.89
CA ASP A 102 16.98 11.85 -1.43
C ASP A 102 15.98 11.20 -2.40
N CYS A 103 16.18 9.93 -2.74
CA CYS A 103 15.27 9.14 -3.57
C CYS A 103 14.28 8.35 -2.72
N VAL A 104 13.04 8.23 -3.22
CA VAL A 104 11.99 7.37 -2.66
C VAL A 104 11.57 6.35 -3.71
N PHE A 105 11.45 5.08 -3.32
CA PHE A 105 10.75 4.07 -4.11
C PHE A 105 9.37 3.80 -3.51
N VAL A 106 8.34 3.88 -4.34
CA VAL A 106 6.95 3.58 -3.97
C VAL A 106 6.52 2.32 -4.69
N GLY A 107 6.13 1.29 -3.93
CA GLY A 107 5.70 0.02 -4.49
C GLY A 107 5.00 -0.86 -3.45
N ASP A 108 3.99 -1.62 -3.88
CA ASP A 108 3.18 -2.51 -3.02
C ASP A 108 3.98 -3.72 -2.48
N ASP A 109 4.94 -4.24 -3.25
CA ASP A 109 5.74 -5.40 -2.86
C ASP A 109 6.82 -5.06 -1.80
N ALA A 110 6.73 -5.70 -0.64
CA ALA A 110 7.64 -5.47 0.49
C ALA A 110 9.09 -5.93 0.21
N ARG A 111 9.29 -6.94 -0.61
CA ARG A 111 10.61 -7.45 -0.99
C ARG A 111 11.31 -6.48 -1.93
N GLU A 112 10.59 -5.90 -2.88
CA GLU A 112 11.13 -4.84 -3.74
C GLU A 112 11.51 -3.60 -2.92
N ARG A 113 10.67 -3.21 -1.96
CA ARG A 113 11.02 -2.14 -1.00
C ARG A 113 12.27 -2.48 -0.20
N ALA A 114 12.48 -3.75 0.20
CA ALA A 114 13.70 -4.15 0.89
C ALA A 114 14.96 -3.93 0.01
N PHE A 115 14.92 -4.31 -1.27
CA PHE A 115 16.04 -4.04 -2.19
C PHE A 115 16.26 -2.56 -2.45
N ALA A 116 15.20 -1.74 -2.49
CA ALA A 116 15.34 -0.30 -2.58
C ALA A 116 16.06 0.29 -1.35
N ARG A 117 15.75 -0.20 -0.14
CA ARG A 117 16.46 0.21 1.10
C ARG A 117 17.92 -0.24 1.10
N GLU A 118 18.22 -1.43 0.58
CA GLU A 118 19.62 -1.89 0.40
C GLU A 118 20.42 -0.98 -0.56
N ALA A 119 19.74 -0.39 -1.54
CA ALA A 119 20.29 0.63 -2.43
C ALA A 119 20.33 2.04 -1.81
N GLY A 120 19.83 2.21 -0.57
CA GLY A 120 19.85 3.46 0.17
C GLY A 120 18.66 4.39 -0.08
N LEU A 121 17.64 3.94 -0.82
CA LEU A 121 16.41 4.70 -1.02
C LEU A 121 15.52 4.60 0.21
N ARG A 122 14.71 5.64 0.41
CA ARG A 122 13.53 5.58 1.28
C ARG A 122 12.39 4.87 0.55
N THR A 123 11.41 4.38 1.30
CA THR A 123 10.33 3.58 0.71
C THR A 123 8.94 3.98 1.19
N ALA A 124 7.94 3.76 0.35
CA ALA A 124 6.53 3.87 0.71
C ALA A 124 5.74 2.70 0.09
N ALA A 125 4.78 2.15 0.83
CA ALA A 125 3.96 1.04 0.36
C ALA A 125 2.84 1.47 -0.61
N ASP A 126 2.45 2.74 -0.60
CA ASP A 126 1.36 3.28 -1.42
C ASP A 126 1.69 4.71 -1.90
N PRO A 127 1.26 5.12 -3.12
CA PRO A 127 1.43 6.48 -3.62
C PRO A 127 0.97 7.58 -2.66
N VAL A 128 -0.08 7.36 -1.88
CA VAL A 128 -0.59 8.33 -0.88
C VAL A 128 0.51 8.72 0.14
N PHE A 129 1.45 7.81 0.43
CA PHE A 129 2.54 8.04 1.38
C PHE A 129 3.83 8.56 0.74
N ALA A 130 3.86 8.77 -0.58
CA ALA A 130 5.07 9.17 -1.29
C ALA A 130 5.69 10.47 -0.73
N ARG A 131 4.86 11.48 -0.43
CA ARG A 131 5.32 12.73 0.19
C ARG A 131 5.73 12.55 1.66
N ALA A 132 5.05 11.68 2.40
CA ALA A 132 5.46 11.37 3.77
C ALA A 132 6.86 10.74 3.79
N ALA A 133 7.14 9.84 2.86
CA ALA A 133 8.45 9.21 2.71
C ALA A 133 9.55 10.24 2.34
N THR A 134 9.28 11.21 1.44
CA THR A 134 10.26 12.28 1.14
C THR A 134 10.50 13.22 2.33
N GLU A 135 9.56 13.32 3.25
CA GLU A 135 9.64 14.13 4.47
C GLU A 135 10.12 13.34 5.70
N ASN A 136 10.49 12.05 5.55
CA ASN A 136 10.83 11.15 6.66
C ASN A 136 9.73 11.03 7.73
N ARG A 137 8.48 11.13 7.32
CA ARG A 137 7.33 10.96 8.23
C ARG A 137 6.93 9.48 8.26
N PRO A 138 6.75 8.90 9.46
CA PRO A 138 6.39 7.49 9.59
C PRO A 138 4.96 7.23 9.09
N VAL A 139 4.76 6.00 8.61
CA VAL A 139 3.45 5.42 8.34
C VAL A 139 3.23 4.30 9.36
N HIS A 140 2.08 4.34 9.99
CA HIS A 140 1.65 3.42 11.04
C HIS A 140 0.56 2.50 10.50
N GLN A 141 0.48 1.29 11.05
CA GLN A 141 -0.79 0.56 10.99
C GLN A 141 -1.77 1.23 11.96
N ALA A 142 -3.06 1.18 11.65
CA ALA A 142 -4.08 1.70 12.54
C ALA A 142 -5.38 0.91 12.42
N TRP A 143 -6.07 0.77 13.55
CA TRP A 143 -7.47 0.40 13.54
C TRP A 143 -8.33 1.64 13.47
N ILE A 144 -9.29 1.63 12.55
CA ILE A 144 -10.29 2.67 12.43
C ILE A 144 -11.65 2.05 12.73
N GLU A 145 -12.30 2.55 13.76
CA GLU A 145 -13.65 2.14 14.14
C GLU A 145 -14.68 3.01 13.42
N LEU A 146 -15.74 2.39 12.90
CA LEU A 146 -16.89 3.08 12.36
C LEU A 146 -17.89 3.35 13.51
N PRO A 147 -18.16 4.63 13.85
CA PRO A 147 -19.11 4.97 14.90
C PRO A 147 -20.54 4.48 14.59
N ASP A 148 -21.36 4.32 15.62
CA ASP A 148 -22.77 3.95 15.47
C ASP A 148 -23.51 4.89 14.52
N GLY A 149 -24.26 4.32 13.58
CA GLY A 149 -25.10 5.06 12.65
C GLY A 149 -24.36 5.76 11.50
N ARG A 150 -23.05 5.52 11.33
CA ARG A 150 -22.25 6.03 10.20
C ARG A 150 -22.19 5.02 9.07
N ASP A 151 -22.26 5.49 7.83
CA ASP A 151 -22.15 4.65 6.64
C ASP A 151 -20.66 4.38 6.30
N PRO A 152 -20.25 3.14 5.96
CA PRO A 152 -18.91 2.85 5.43
C PRO A 152 -18.46 3.75 4.27
N ALA A 153 -19.38 4.25 3.45
CA ALA A 153 -19.10 5.22 2.39
C ALA A 153 -18.57 6.56 2.93
N GLU A 154 -19.00 6.98 4.14
CA GLU A 154 -18.51 8.18 4.80
C GLU A 154 -17.05 8.01 5.25
N LEU A 155 -16.69 6.84 5.77
CA LEU A 155 -15.30 6.51 6.10
C LEU A 155 -14.44 6.50 4.84
N THR A 156 -14.94 5.93 3.74
CA THR A 156 -14.23 5.89 2.46
C THR A 156 -13.92 7.30 1.97
N THR A 157 -14.92 8.19 2.01
CA THR A 157 -14.75 9.61 1.66
C THR A 157 -13.70 10.30 2.54
N ALA A 158 -13.75 10.08 3.87
CA ALA A 158 -12.78 10.66 4.79
C ALA A 158 -11.35 10.11 4.59
N VAL A 159 -11.19 8.84 4.26
CA VAL A 159 -9.90 8.25 3.92
C VAL A 159 -9.36 8.82 2.61
N ASP A 160 -10.21 9.03 1.62
CA ASP A 160 -9.80 9.52 0.30
C ASP A 160 -9.17 10.92 0.36
N ASP A 161 -9.62 11.75 1.31
CA ASP A 161 -9.14 13.12 1.54
C ASP A 161 -7.94 13.21 2.51
N THR A 162 -7.39 12.07 2.98
CA THR A 162 -6.35 12.05 4.02
C THR A 162 -5.15 11.19 3.65
N GLU A 163 -4.06 11.29 4.40
CA GLU A 163 -2.90 10.40 4.26
C GLU A 163 -3.17 9.05 4.98
N ALA A 164 -4.21 8.36 4.54
CA ALA A 164 -4.63 7.04 5.00
C ALA A 164 -4.96 6.14 3.82
N VAL A 165 -4.74 4.83 3.97
CA VAL A 165 -5.07 3.81 2.96
C VAL A 165 -5.67 2.62 3.70
N VAL A 166 -6.88 2.22 3.31
CA VAL A 166 -7.50 1.00 3.84
C VAL A 166 -6.76 -0.23 3.32
N VAL A 167 -6.27 -1.05 4.23
CA VAL A 167 -5.61 -2.32 3.92
C VAL A 167 -6.64 -3.44 3.81
N ARG A 168 -7.55 -3.52 4.79
CA ARG A 168 -8.66 -4.49 4.80
C ARG A 168 -9.79 -4.06 5.73
N SER A 169 -11.02 -4.39 5.35
CA SER A 169 -12.16 -4.38 6.28
C SER A 169 -12.16 -5.68 7.08
N VAL A 170 -12.12 -5.59 8.41
CA VAL A 170 -12.17 -6.74 9.31
C VAL A 170 -13.60 -7.05 9.72
N SER A 171 -14.44 -6.02 9.84
CA SER A 171 -15.89 -6.13 9.94
C SER A 171 -16.51 -4.89 9.30
N ASP A 172 -17.83 -4.81 9.32
CA ASP A 172 -18.58 -3.62 8.87
C ASP A 172 -18.25 -2.36 9.69
N ARG A 173 -17.55 -2.53 10.82
CA ARG A 173 -17.26 -1.47 11.78
C ARG A 173 -15.80 -1.31 12.14
N LEU A 174 -14.94 -2.18 11.64
CA LEU A 174 -13.53 -2.17 11.98
C LEU A 174 -12.69 -2.34 10.73
N VAL A 175 -11.84 -1.37 10.49
CA VAL A 175 -10.97 -1.31 9.31
C VAL A 175 -9.52 -1.26 9.77
N LEU A 176 -8.68 -2.10 9.16
CA LEU A 176 -7.23 -1.98 9.26
C LEU A 176 -6.76 -1.04 8.14
N ALA A 177 -6.03 0.00 8.51
CA ALA A 177 -5.46 0.97 7.59
C ALA A 177 -3.96 1.17 7.81
N MET A 178 -3.28 1.67 6.79
CA MET A 178 -2.01 2.38 6.93
C MET A 178 -2.31 3.87 6.99
N VAL A 179 -1.61 4.61 7.86
CA VAL A 179 -1.90 6.03 8.09
C VAL A 179 -0.67 6.77 8.59
N THR A 180 -0.50 8.02 8.18
CA THR A 180 0.48 8.91 8.82
C THR A 180 -0.13 9.57 10.06
N THR A 181 0.68 10.19 10.92
CA THR A 181 0.13 10.99 12.04
C THR A 181 -0.84 12.07 11.55
N ARG A 182 -0.55 12.73 10.41
CA ARG A 182 -1.44 13.74 9.82
C ARG A 182 -2.76 13.14 9.32
N GLY A 183 -2.69 11.95 8.71
CA GLY A 183 -3.88 11.21 8.28
C GLY A 183 -4.77 10.84 9.47
N ALA A 184 -4.16 10.36 10.56
CA ALA A 184 -4.88 9.98 11.77
C ALA A 184 -5.60 11.17 12.41
N GLU A 185 -4.89 12.29 12.61
CA GLU A 185 -5.47 13.54 13.14
C GLU A 185 -6.62 14.07 12.26
N ALA A 186 -6.56 13.86 10.94
CA ALA A 186 -7.62 14.27 10.03
C ALA A 186 -8.84 13.36 10.11
N LEU A 187 -8.65 12.05 10.22
CA LEU A 187 -9.71 11.08 10.43
C LEU A 187 -10.41 11.27 11.79
N GLU A 188 -9.65 11.51 12.86
CA GLU A 188 -10.19 11.80 14.19
C GLU A 188 -11.04 13.07 14.18
N ARG A 189 -10.58 14.14 13.50
CA ARG A 189 -11.37 15.37 13.31
C ARG A 189 -12.64 15.15 12.47
N ALA A 190 -12.62 14.17 11.58
CA ALA A 190 -13.80 13.73 10.82
C ALA A 190 -14.72 12.80 11.62
N GLY A 191 -14.39 12.52 12.89
CA GLY A 191 -15.19 11.73 13.81
C GLY A 191 -14.95 10.22 13.73
N PHE A 192 -13.84 9.78 13.13
CA PHE A 192 -13.45 8.36 13.08
C PHE A 192 -12.33 8.10 14.10
N PRO A 193 -12.59 7.34 15.18
CA PRO A 193 -11.55 6.97 16.14
C PRO A 193 -10.43 6.18 15.47
N VAL A 194 -9.17 6.54 15.76
CA VAL A 194 -7.98 5.90 15.21
C VAL A 194 -7.10 5.36 16.34
N ASP A 195 -6.87 4.05 16.36
CA ASP A 195 -5.92 3.40 17.27
C ASP A 195 -4.62 3.09 16.51
N LEU A 196 -3.65 3.99 16.63
CA LEU A 196 -2.33 3.87 16.00
C LEU A 196 -1.52 2.70 16.58
N ARG A 197 -0.89 1.94 15.70
CA ARG A 197 0.01 0.83 16.01
C ARG A 197 1.45 1.16 15.60
N GLU A 198 2.31 0.15 15.73
CA GLU A 198 3.72 0.27 15.35
C GLU A 198 3.89 0.65 13.85
N PRO A 199 5.02 1.31 13.50
CA PRO A 199 5.31 1.68 12.11
C PRO A 199 5.42 0.46 11.18
N VAL A 200 4.89 0.59 9.96
CA VAL A 200 4.78 -0.50 8.96
C VAL A 200 6.14 -1.06 8.51
N ASP A 201 7.19 -0.23 8.52
CA ASP A 201 8.50 -0.55 7.94
C ASP A 201 9.61 -0.81 8.99
N ALA A 202 9.26 -1.17 10.24
CA ALA A 202 10.21 -1.32 11.35
C ALA A 202 11.01 -2.66 11.40
N GLY A 203 10.95 -3.54 10.40
CA GLY A 203 11.67 -4.84 10.37
C GLY A 203 10.76 -6.08 10.50
N PRO A 204 11.28 -7.31 10.33
CA PRO A 204 10.61 -8.43 9.64
C PRO A 204 9.21 -8.73 10.20
N THR A 205 8.22 -8.33 9.43
CA THR A 205 6.84 -8.09 9.86
C THR A 205 5.94 -9.33 9.80
N ASP A 206 6.19 -10.31 8.94
CA ASP A 206 5.20 -11.39 8.71
C ASP A 206 4.89 -12.23 9.98
N ASP A 207 5.89 -12.57 10.79
CA ASP A 207 5.67 -13.34 12.01
C ASP A 207 5.21 -12.49 13.20
N ALA A 208 5.61 -11.22 13.25
CA ALA A 208 5.14 -10.29 14.27
C ALA A 208 3.68 -9.89 14.03
N GLU A 209 3.32 -9.63 12.78
CA GLU A 209 1.98 -9.26 12.33
C GLU A 209 0.98 -10.42 12.47
N ARG A 210 1.42 -11.65 12.17
CA ARG A 210 0.63 -12.86 12.46
C ARG A 210 0.37 -13.01 13.95
N ARG A 211 1.40 -12.85 14.80
CA ARG A 211 1.26 -12.93 16.27
C ARG A 211 0.38 -11.81 16.84
N ALA A 212 0.47 -10.60 16.30
CA ALA A 212 -0.36 -9.47 16.74
C ALA A 212 -1.83 -9.66 16.35
N SER A 213 -2.10 -10.13 15.12
CA SER A 213 -3.45 -10.49 14.67
C SER A 213 -4.03 -11.64 15.52
N GLU A 214 -3.24 -12.69 15.79
CA GLU A 214 -3.64 -13.80 16.66
C GLU A 214 -3.94 -13.35 18.10
N LYS A 215 -3.11 -12.45 18.66
CA LYS A 215 -3.32 -11.90 20.00
C LYS A 215 -4.58 -11.05 20.08
N PHE A 216 -4.83 -10.18 19.10
CA PHE A 216 -6.03 -9.34 19.10
C PHE A 216 -7.31 -10.17 19.02
N ILE A 217 -7.32 -11.22 18.19
CA ILE A 217 -8.44 -12.18 18.12
C ILE A 217 -8.61 -12.91 19.47
N SER A 218 -7.50 -13.33 20.09
CA SER A 218 -7.52 -13.94 21.42
C SER A 218 -8.11 -12.99 22.48
N ASP A 219 -7.76 -11.71 22.44
CA ASP A 219 -8.26 -10.70 23.38
C ASP A 219 -9.76 -10.40 23.17
N LEU A 220 -10.26 -10.44 21.92
CA LEU A 220 -11.70 -10.34 21.62
C LEU A 220 -12.48 -11.54 22.17
N LEU A 221 -11.94 -12.76 22.00
CA LEU A 221 -12.53 -13.99 22.55
C LEU A 221 -12.53 -13.98 24.09
N ALA A 222 -11.43 -13.55 24.71
CA ALA A 222 -11.31 -13.48 26.17
C ALA A 222 -12.28 -12.48 26.81
N ARG A 223 -12.61 -11.39 26.09
CA ARG A 223 -13.60 -10.38 26.53
C ARG A 223 -15.05 -10.78 26.26
N GLY A 224 -15.29 -11.90 25.57
CA GLY A 224 -16.63 -12.34 25.18
C GLY A 224 -17.26 -11.47 24.07
N GLU A 225 -16.45 -10.62 23.44
CA GLU A 225 -16.84 -9.73 22.33
C GLU A 225 -16.88 -10.49 20.99
N ALA A 226 -16.33 -11.71 20.97
CA ALA A 226 -16.39 -12.64 19.86
C ALA A 226 -16.71 -14.07 20.36
N VAL A 227 -17.42 -14.87 19.55
CA VAL A 227 -17.69 -16.28 19.86
C VAL A 227 -17.17 -17.18 18.75
N TYR A 228 -16.58 -18.31 19.16
CA TYR A 228 -16.00 -19.30 18.25
C TYR A 228 -17.07 -20.24 17.69
N GLU A 229 -17.11 -20.39 16.36
CA GLU A 229 -17.91 -21.42 15.69
C GLU A 229 -16.98 -22.44 15.00
N GLY A 230 -16.67 -23.59 15.65
CA GLY A 230 -15.86 -24.68 15.05
C GLY A 230 -15.09 -25.57 16.05
N GLU A 231 -14.12 -26.36 15.54
CA GLU A 231 -13.17 -27.20 16.33
C GLU A 231 -11.91 -26.41 16.78
N GLU A 232 -11.21 -26.86 17.84
CA GLU A 232 -10.06 -26.15 18.45
C GLU A 232 -8.95 -25.64 17.50
N PRO A 233 -8.24 -24.55 17.87
CA PRO A 233 -7.22 -23.92 17.03
C PRO A 233 -6.05 -24.83 16.70
N THR A 234 -5.52 -24.69 15.48
CA THR A 234 -4.24 -25.27 15.05
C THR A 234 -3.44 -24.21 14.28
N PRO A 235 -2.10 -24.32 14.19
CA PRO A 235 -1.24 -23.30 13.58
C PRO A 235 -1.43 -23.03 12.07
N ARG A 236 -2.40 -23.65 11.39
CA ARG A 236 -2.50 -23.70 9.91
C ARG A 236 -3.80 -23.18 9.32
N THR A 237 -4.34 -22.09 9.85
CA THR A 237 -5.68 -21.62 9.45
C THR A 237 -5.87 -20.13 9.60
N THR A 238 -6.74 -19.59 8.75
CA THR A 238 -7.13 -18.18 8.76
C THR A 238 -8.50 -17.99 9.40
N HIS A 239 -8.63 -16.93 10.20
CA HIS A 239 -9.86 -16.51 10.87
C HIS A 239 -10.58 -15.47 10.00
N VAL A 240 -11.87 -15.66 9.81
CA VAL A 240 -12.82 -14.72 9.19
C VAL A 240 -13.70 -14.21 10.31
N VAL A 241 -13.63 -12.92 10.62
CA VAL A 241 -14.54 -12.29 11.56
C VAL A 241 -15.76 -11.82 10.77
N ARG A 242 -16.94 -12.20 11.21
CA ARG A 242 -18.22 -11.77 10.65
C ARG A 242 -19.02 -11.09 11.76
N SER A 243 -19.69 -9.98 11.45
CA SER A 243 -20.68 -9.41 12.34
C SER A 243 -22.02 -10.08 12.07
N GLU A 244 -22.70 -10.51 13.13
CA GLU A 244 -24.11 -10.89 13.08
C GLU A 244 -24.98 -9.64 13.24
N ASP A 245 -26.24 -9.75 12.82
CA ASP A 245 -27.22 -8.64 12.85
C ASP A 245 -27.51 -8.13 14.27
N ASP A 246 -27.20 -8.92 15.30
CA ASP A 246 -27.35 -8.58 16.73
C ASP A 246 -26.10 -7.89 17.33
N GLY A 247 -25.09 -7.58 16.52
CA GLY A 247 -23.85 -6.94 16.94
C GLY A 247 -22.81 -7.90 17.55
N ARG A 248 -23.09 -9.21 17.61
CA ARG A 248 -22.07 -10.19 17.98
C ARG A 248 -21.10 -10.42 16.83
N LEU A 249 -19.82 -10.50 17.14
CA LEU A 249 -18.82 -10.95 16.18
C LEU A 249 -18.73 -12.49 16.22
N THR A 250 -19.02 -13.14 15.10
CA THR A 250 -18.74 -14.57 14.89
C THR A 250 -17.40 -14.74 14.18
N VAL A 251 -16.51 -15.52 14.77
CA VAL A 251 -15.22 -15.85 14.14
C VAL A 251 -15.35 -17.22 13.47
N ARG A 252 -15.38 -17.23 12.14
CA ARG A 252 -15.43 -18.43 11.30
C ARG A 252 -14.07 -18.74 10.70
N ARG A 253 -13.71 -20.01 10.65
CA ARG A 253 -12.40 -20.45 10.13
C ARG A 253 -12.57 -21.03 8.72
N LEU A 254 -11.86 -20.48 7.73
CA LEU A 254 -11.81 -21.05 6.39
C LEU A 254 -10.61 -22.00 6.28
N ARG A 255 -10.86 -23.27 5.98
CA ARG A 255 -9.82 -24.19 5.50
C ARG A 255 -9.72 -24.04 3.97
N PHE A 256 -8.58 -23.56 3.48
CA PHE A 256 -8.22 -23.83 2.09
C PHE A 256 -7.82 -25.31 1.99
N ARG A 257 -8.46 -26.05 1.09
CA ARG A 257 -8.03 -27.41 0.71
C ARG A 257 -6.92 -27.32 -0.31
#